data_AF-A0A6L9F1S3-F1
#
_entry.id   AF-A0A6L9F1S3-F1
#
_cell.length_a   1.000
_cell.length_b   1.000
_cell.length_c   1.000
_cell.angle_alpha   90.00
_cell.angle_beta   90.00
_cell.angle_gamma   90.00
#
_symmetry.space_group_name_H-M   'P 1'
#
loop_
_entity.id
_entity.type
_entity.pdbx_description
1 polymer ?
#
loop_
_entity_poly.entity_id
_entity_poly.type
_entity_poly.pdbx_seq_one_letter_code
_entity_poly.pdbx_strand_id
1 'polypeptide(L)'
;MKKQQYASVLPYISIGNTQVNNDYSFVLNNNGIGPAFIDEINIHYNDTIYRNTDVYDFYSRVITKNDTVLNHKKITHSTVRKGMLVPEREAIYMLKLGRAADNFEEKHMRLREWLNNNIKVEVKYSSVYKEKWRVIYPGFDGPEKIE
;
A
#
# COMPACT_ATOMS: atom_id res chain seq x y z
N MET A 1 16.02 -28.52 -8.64
CA MET A 1 15.12 -28.70 -7.47
C MET A 1 14.86 -27.43 -6.68
N LYS A 2 15.85 -26.78 -6.03
CA LYS A 2 15.60 -25.55 -5.23
C LYS A 2 14.88 -24.41 -5.97
N LYS A 3 15.30 -24.07 -7.20
CA LYS A 3 14.63 -23.01 -8.02
C LYS A 3 13.16 -23.32 -8.35
N GLN A 4 12.79 -24.59 -8.56
CA GLN A 4 11.40 -24.98 -8.82
C GLN A 4 10.54 -24.87 -7.56
N GLN A 5 11.10 -25.18 -6.38
CA GLN A 5 10.41 -24.98 -5.09
C GLN A 5 10.23 -23.50 -4.76
N TYR A 6 11.19 -22.63 -5.08
CA TYR A 6 11.04 -21.19 -4.88
C TYR A 6 10.02 -20.56 -5.82
N ALA A 7 10.01 -21.01 -7.09
CA ALA A 7 9.00 -20.56 -8.04
C ALA A 7 7.58 -20.90 -7.54
N SER A 8 7.36 -22.07 -6.92
CA SER A 8 6.03 -22.46 -6.41
C SER A 8 5.52 -21.62 -5.23
N VAL A 9 6.30 -20.70 -4.67
CA VAL A 9 5.92 -19.91 -3.48
C VAL A 9 6.38 -18.45 -3.60
N LEU A 10 6.42 -17.89 -4.81
CA LEU A 10 6.85 -16.53 -5.07
C LEU A 10 5.77 -15.51 -4.65
N PRO A 11 6.01 -14.64 -3.64
CA PRO A 11 5.17 -13.49 -3.38
C PRO A 11 5.40 -12.39 -4.42
N TYR A 12 4.33 -11.68 -4.79
CA TYR A 12 4.42 -10.54 -5.72
C TYR A 12 3.51 -9.42 -5.22
N ILE A 13 4.08 -8.48 -4.46
CA ILE A 13 3.30 -7.36 -3.92
C ILE A 13 3.24 -6.22 -4.95
N SER A 14 2.05 -5.76 -5.27
CA SER A 14 1.87 -4.48 -5.95
C SER A 14 1.08 -3.51 -5.09
N ILE A 15 1.37 -2.22 -5.24
CA ILE A 15 0.66 -1.13 -4.59
C ILE A 15 0.09 -0.24 -5.68
N GLY A 16 -1.13 0.23 -5.51
CA GLY A 16 -1.70 1.15 -6.48
C GLY A 16 -3.08 1.67 -6.12
N ASN A 17 -3.53 2.59 -6.97
CA ASN A 17 -4.86 3.16 -6.92
C ASN A 17 -5.82 2.35 -7.78
N THR A 18 -7.02 2.12 -7.28
CA THR A 18 -8.10 1.48 -8.03
C THR A 18 -9.42 2.22 -7.83
N GLN A 19 -10.30 2.09 -8.80
CA GLN A 19 -11.67 2.59 -8.72
C GLN A 19 -12.61 1.46 -9.12
N VAL A 20 -13.37 0.96 -8.15
CA VAL A 20 -14.29 -0.18 -8.33
C VAL A 20 -15.65 0.21 -7.78
N ASN A 21 -16.72 -0.02 -8.54
CA ASN A 21 -18.09 0.37 -8.16
C ASN A 21 -18.22 1.84 -7.75
N ASN A 22 -17.47 2.72 -8.42
CA ASN A 22 -17.35 4.16 -8.11
C ASN A 22 -16.72 4.50 -6.75
N ASP A 23 -16.24 3.53 -5.98
CA ASP A 23 -15.41 3.78 -4.80
C ASP A 23 -13.95 3.91 -5.24
N TYR A 24 -13.24 4.87 -4.64
CA TYR A 24 -11.80 5.02 -4.83
C TYR A 24 -11.05 4.28 -3.72
N SER A 25 -9.97 3.60 -4.05
CA SER A 25 -9.16 2.88 -3.06
C SER A 25 -7.68 2.89 -3.38
N PHE A 26 -6.87 2.89 -2.32
CA PHE A 26 -5.44 2.66 -2.37
C PHE A 26 -5.15 1.29 -1.77
N VAL A 27 -4.56 0.40 -2.57
CA VAL A 27 -4.59 -1.05 -2.34
C VAL A 27 -3.20 -1.64 -2.43
N LEU A 28 -2.93 -2.59 -1.53
CA LEU A 28 -1.79 -3.51 -1.60
C LEU A 28 -2.32 -4.88 -2.01
N ASN A 29 -1.82 -5.45 -3.11
CA ASN A 29 -2.22 -6.75 -3.62
C ASN A 29 -1.05 -7.71 -3.59
N ASN A 30 -1.29 -8.96 -3.18
CA ASN A 30 -0.34 -10.05 -3.43
C ASN A 30 -0.78 -10.84 -4.66
N ASN A 31 -0.22 -10.53 -5.81
CA ASN A 31 -0.47 -11.25 -7.07
C ASN A 31 0.45 -12.47 -7.23
N GLY A 32 1.23 -12.79 -6.21
CA GLY A 32 2.10 -13.95 -6.18
C GLY A 32 1.34 -15.26 -5.99
N ILE A 33 2.07 -16.35 -6.13
CA ILE A 33 1.60 -17.73 -5.88
C ILE A 33 2.07 -18.25 -4.51
N GLY A 34 2.51 -17.33 -3.65
CA GLY A 34 2.90 -17.62 -2.28
C GLY A 34 2.59 -16.45 -1.36
N PRO A 35 2.50 -16.71 -0.04
CA PRO A 35 2.26 -15.65 0.94
C PRO A 35 3.48 -14.74 1.07
N ALA A 36 3.22 -13.48 1.40
CA ALA A 36 4.24 -12.47 1.68
C ALA A 36 4.23 -12.10 3.17
N PHE A 37 5.39 -12.08 3.82
CA PHE A 37 5.56 -11.51 5.15
C PHE A 37 6.03 -10.05 5.01
N ILE A 38 5.26 -9.11 5.55
CA ILE A 38 5.62 -7.69 5.54
C ILE A 38 6.73 -7.46 6.57
N ASP A 39 7.93 -7.13 6.10
CA ASP A 39 9.08 -6.86 6.96
C ASP A 39 9.12 -5.38 7.38
N GLU A 40 8.77 -4.48 6.46
CA GLU A 40 8.70 -3.02 6.67
C GLU A 40 7.61 -2.39 5.80
N ILE A 41 6.97 -1.34 6.33
CA ILE A 41 6.14 -0.39 5.56
C ILE A 41 6.59 1.02 5.93
N ASN A 42 7.17 1.73 4.97
CA ASN A 42 7.75 3.06 5.18
C ASN A 42 7.05 4.07 4.27
N ILE A 43 6.80 5.27 4.78
CA ILE A 43 6.23 6.36 3.99
C ILE A 43 7.26 7.48 3.91
N HIS A 44 7.70 7.79 2.69
CA HIS A 44 8.62 8.88 2.38
C HIS A 44 7.79 10.12 2.08
N TYR A 45 7.99 11.19 2.85
CA TYR A 45 7.30 12.45 2.68
C TYR A 45 8.25 13.61 2.98
N ASN A 46 8.47 14.49 2.00
CA ASN A 46 9.52 15.50 2.02
C ASN A 46 10.88 14.86 2.38
N ASP A 47 11.61 15.43 3.35
CA ASP A 47 12.90 14.92 3.83
C ASP A 47 12.77 13.90 4.97
N THR A 48 11.56 13.41 5.25
CA THR A 48 11.28 12.49 6.38
C THR A 48 10.82 11.12 5.92
N ILE A 49 11.31 10.08 6.59
CA ILE A 49 10.86 8.70 6.42
C ILE A 49 10.09 8.26 7.67
N TYR A 50 8.79 8.04 7.51
CA TYR A 50 7.90 7.50 8.53
C TYR A 50 8.02 5.97 8.50
N ARG A 51 8.89 5.44 9.37
CA ARG A 51 9.22 4.00 9.40
C ARG A 51 8.13 3.17 10.04
N ASN A 52 7.87 1.98 9.49
CA ASN A 52 6.86 1.02 9.98
C ASN A 52 5.50 1.66 10.30
N THR A 53 5.09 2.62 9.47
CA THR A 53 3.89 3.42 9.68
C THR A 53 2.78 2.94 8.74
N ASP A 54 1.63 2.63 9.31
CA ASP A 54 0.43 2.29 8.55
C ASP A 54 -0.05 3.50 7.73
N VAL A 55 -0.59 3.24 6.53
CA VAL A 55 -1.02 4.30 5.61
C VAL A 55 -2.16 5.13 6.20
N TYR A 56 -3.09 4.53 6.94
CA TYR A 56 -4.18 5.27 7.59
C TYR A 56 -3.68 6.12 8.76
N ASP A 57 -2.72 5.61 9.53
CA ASP A 57 -2.04 6.41 10.57
C ASP A 57 -1.35 7.64 9.96
N PHE A 58 -0.63 7.49 8.86
CA PHE A 58 -0.01 8.62 8.17
C PHE A 58 -1.07 9.59 7.61
N TYR A 59 -2.10 9.06 6.97
CA TYR A 59 -3.23 9.85 6.44
C TYR A 59 -3.84 10.73 7.54
N SER A 60 -4.19 10.14 8.69
CA SER A 60 -4.87 10.84 9.78
C SER A 60 -3.99 11.88 10.50
N ARG A 61 -2.66 11.69 10.51
CA ARG A 61 -1.72 12.57 11.23
C ARG A 61 -1.09 13.64 10.36
N VAL A 62 -0.94 13.37 9.06
CA VAL A 62 -0.19 14.23 8.13
C VAL A 62 -1.11 14.74 7.03
N ILE A 63 -1.75 13.86 6.25
CA ILE A 63 -2.54 14.27 5.07
C ILE A 63 -3.70 15.16 5.48
N THR A 64 -4.54 14.74 6.44
CA THR A 64 -5.72 15.53 6.86
C THR A 64 -5.39 16.86 7.53
N LYS A 65 -4.16 17.02 8.05
CA LYS A 65 -3.69 18.28 8.64
C LYS A 65 -3.19 19.26 7.58
N ASN A 66 -2.59 18.76 6.50
CA ASN A 66 -2.07 19.57 5.41
C ASN A 66 -3.14 19.85 4.33
N ASP A 67 -4.13 18.97 4.20
CA ASP A 67 -5.24 19.10 3.27
C ASP A 67 -6.58 18.88 3.98
N THR A 68 -7.20 19.98 4.40
CA THR A 68 -8.43 19.96 5.18
C THR A 68 -9.62 19.41 4.39
N VAL A 69 -9.58 19.39 3.05
CA VAL A 69 -10.62 18.77 2.22
C VAL A 69 -10.68 17.26 2.45
N LEU A 70 -9.53 16.66 2.80
CA LEU A 70 -9.44 15.25 3.15
C LEU A 70 -9.77 14.97 4.62
N ASN A 71 -10.06 15.96 5.47
CA ASN A 71 -10.49 15.69 6.84
C ASN A 71 -11.93 15.13 6.87
N HIS A 72 -12.05 13.82 6.62
CA HIS A 72 -13.34 13.17 6.39
C HIS A 72 -13.51 11.86 7.17
N LYS A 73 -14.69 11.70 7.80
CA LYS A 73 -15.02 10.55 8.65
C LYS A 73 -15.37 9.27 7.87
N LYS A 74 -15.59 9.32 6.54
CA LYS A 74 -15.97 8.14 5.74
C LYS A 74 -14.80 7.51 4.96
N ILE A 75 -13.56 7.77 5.35
CA ILE A 75 -12.44 6.93 4.89
C ILE A 75 -12.42 5.67 5.74
N THR A 76 -12.63 4.52 5.09
CA THR A 76 -12.39 3.21 5.70
C THR A 76 -11.01 2.71 5.32
N HIS A 77 -10.46 1.77 6.09
CA HIS A 77 -9.12 1.25 5.86
C HIS A 77 -8.97 -0.17 6.40
N SER A 78 -7.94 -0.84 5.94
CA SER A 78 -7.36 -2.04 6.53
C SER A 78 -5.90 -1.78 6.84
N THR A 79 -5.45 -2.20 8.01
CA THR A 79 -4.07 -1.94 8.46
C THR A 79 -3.08 -2.86 7.77
N VAL A 80 -1.94 -2.30 7.35
CA VAL A 80 -0.74 -3.05 6.95
C VAL A 80 0.37 -2.72 7.93
N ARG A 81 0.98 -3.75 8.52
CA ARG A 81 2.02 -3.58 9.55
C ARG A 81 3.13 -4.61 9.42
N LYS A 82 4.29 -4.28 9.97
CA LYS A 82 5.41 -5.21 10.13
C LYS A 82 4.97 -6.50 10.83
N GLY A 83 5.45 -7.63 10.33
CA GLY A 83 5.13 -8.98 10.80
C GLY A 83 3.80 -9.54 10.29
N MET A 84 3.04 -8.78 9.50
CA MET A 84 1.80 -9.26 8.89
C MET A 84 2.09 -10.25 7.78
N LEU A 85 1.32 -11.34 7.73
CA LEU A 85 1.27 -12.24 6.58
C LEU A 85 0.16 -11.77 5.64
N VAL A 86 0.49 -11.59 4.37
CA VAL A 86 -0.46 -11.33 3.28
C VAL A 86 -0.57 -12.63 2.47
N PRO A 87 -1.72 -13.33 2.51
CA PRO A 87 -1.94 -14.53 1.73
C PRO A 87 -1.76 -14.29 0.23
N GLU A 88 -1.62 -15.36 -0.55
CA GLU A 88 -1.67 -15.25 -2.01
C GLU A 88 -3.05 -14.73 -2.45
N ARG A 89 -3.05 -13.93 -3.53
CA ARG A 89 -4.26 -13.36 -4.15
C ARG A 89 -5.11 -12.47 -3.24
N GLU A 90 -4.57 -12.05 -2.11
CA GLU A 90 -5.24 -11.14 -1.18
C GLU A 90 -5.04 -9.68 -1.62
N ALA A 91 -6.09 -8.87 -1.41
CA ALA A 91 -6.09 -7.44 -1.65
C ALA A 91 -6.43 -6.69 -0.35
N ILE A 92 -5.50 -5.87 0.13
CA ILE A 92 -5.67 -5.05 1.34
C ILE A 92 -5.97 -3.61 0.93
N TYR A 93 -7.17 -3.14 1.25
CA TYR A 93 -7.63 -1.78 1.00
C TYR A 93 -7.09 -0.83 2.08
N MET A 94 -5.84 -0.40 1.92
CA MET A 94 -5.14 0.47 2.87
C MET A 94 -5.86 1.80 3.10
N LEU A 95 -6.50 2.35 2.07
CA LEU A 95 -7.46 3.45 2.18
C LEU A 95 -8.62 3.22 1.22
N LYS A 96 -9.84 3.53 1.64
CA LYS A 96 -11.04 3.49 0.80
C LYS A 96 -11.91 4.71 1.04
N LEU A 97 -12.19 5.44 -0.03
CA LEU A 97 -13.14 6.55 -0.07
C LEU A 97 -14.39 6.07 -0.81
N GLY A 98 -15.50 5.96 -0.09
CA GLY A 98 -16.77 5.54 -0.67
C GLY A 98 -17.46 6.64 -1.49
N ARG A 99 -18.16 6.28 -2.56
CA ARG A 99 -18.87 7.23 -3.45
C ARG A 99 -19.88 8.12 -2.72
N ALA A 100 -20.45 7.63 -1.63
CA ALA A 100 -21.39 8.38 -0.79
C ALA A 100 -20.74 9.45 0.10
N ALA A 101 -19.43 9.69 -0.04
CA ALA A 101 -18.77 10.84 0.57
C ALA A 101 -19.25 12.15 -0.09
N ASP A 102 -19.47 13.18 0.74
CA ASP A 102 -19.67 14.54 0.25
C ASP A 102 -18.44 15.00 -0.54
N ASN A 103 -18.66 15.75 -1.62
CA ASN A 103 -17.60 16.24 -2.51
C ASN A 103 -16.64 15.13 -2.97
N PHE A 104 -17.15 13.92 -3.22
CA PHE A 104 -16.34 12.77 -3.63
C PHE A 104 -15.41 13.08 -4.81
N GLU A 105 -15.88 13.82 -5.82
CA GLU A 105 -15.06 14.16 -6.99
C GLU A 105 -13.79 14.93 -6.58
N GLU A 106 -13.93 15.95 -5.75
CA GLU A 106 -12.78 16.70 -5.26
C GLU A 106 -11.89 15.85 -4.36
N LYS A 107 -12.48 15.11 -3.42
CA LYS A 107 -11.74 14.31 -2.44
C LYS A 107 -10.96 13.18 -3.07
N HIS A 108 -11.52 12.46 -4.04
CA HIS A 108 -10.79 11.37 -4.69
C HIS A 108 -9.63 11.91 -5.52
N MET A 109 -9.81 13.06 -6.21
CA MET A 109 -8.73 13.70 -6.96
C MET A 109 -7.59 14.12 -6.03
N ARG A 110 -7.90 14.80 -4.92
CA ARG A 110 -6.89 15.23 -3.94
C ARG A 110 -6.20 14.05 -3.26
N LEU A 111 -6.94 13.02 -2.88
CA LEU A 111 -6.35 11.83 -2.27
C LEU A 111 -5.41 11.12 -3.25
N ARG A 112 -5.81 11.00 -4.52
CA ARG A 112 -4.98 10.45 -5.58
C ARG A 112 -3.72 11.28 -5.83
N GLU A 113 -3.85 12.60 -5.82
CA GLU A 113 -2.71 13.52 -5.94
C GLU A 113 -1.69 13.27 -4.83
N TRP A 114 -2.15 13.23 -3.58
CA TRP A 114 -1.28 12.92 -2.43
C TRP A 114 -0.53 11.60 -2.58
N LEU A 115 -1.26 10.54 -2.95
CA LEU A 115 -0.72 9.18 -3.06
C LEU A 115 0.19 8.97 -4.29
N ASN A 116 0.08 9.83 -5.30
CA ASN A 116 0.86 9.73 -6.54
C ASN A 116 2.01 10.71 -6.64
N ASN A 117 1.95 11.85 -5.95
CA ASN A 117 2.89 12.95 -6.19
C ASN A 117 3.54 13.45 -4.90
N ASN A 118 2.89 13.32 -3.74
CA ASN A 118 3.38 13.91 -2.50
C ASN A 118 4.14 12.92 -1.62
N ILE A 119 3.80 11.64 -1.68
CA ILE A 119 4.44 10.60 -0.86
C ILE A 119 4.95 9.44 -1.71
N LYS A 120 5.86 8.66 -1.13
CA LYS A 120 6.17 7.31 -1.62
C LYS A 120 5.96 6.29 -0.51
N VAL A 121 5.20 5.23 -0.79
CA VAL A 121 5.00 4.08 0.08
C VAL A 121 5.97 2.98 -0.35
N GLU A 122 6.91 2.65 0.52
CA GLU A 122 7.85 1.56 0.35
C GLU A 122 7.41 0.38 1.22
N VAL A 123 7.31 -0.81 0.62
CA VAL A 123 7.08 -2.06 1.34
C VAL A 123 8.23 -3.01 1.06
N LYS A 124 8.84 -3.51 2.13
CA LYS A 124 9.77 -4.64 2.05
C LYS A 124 9.08 -5.87 2.60
N TYR A 125 9.26 -6.98 1.92
CA TYR A 125 8.58 -8.21 2.27
C TYR A 125 9.42 -9.44 1.92
N SER A 126 9.11 -10.55 2.59
CA SER A 126 9.81 -11.81 2.42
C SER A 126 8.89 -12.98 2.09
N SER A 127 9.43 -14.00 1.43
CA SER A 127 8.74 -15.29 1.25
C SER A 127 8.91 -16.16 2.50
N VAL A 128 8.21 -17.29 2.54
CA VAL A 128 8.42 -18.35 3.55
C VAL A 128 9.87 -18.84 3.62
N TYR A 129 10.63 -18.68 2.52
CA TYR A 129 12.02 -19.08 2.40
C TYR A 129 13.02 -17.95 2.66
N LYS A 130 12.56 -16.80 3.16
CA LYS A 130 13.37 -15.63 3.55
C LYS A 130 14.06 -14.88 2.41
N GLU A 131 13.75 -15.19 1.15
CA GLU A 131 14.06 -14.29 0.03
C GLU A 131 13.26 -12.99 0.21
N LYS A 132 13.83 -11.85 -0.16
CA LYS A 132 13.26 -10.53 0.09
C LYS A 132 13.12 -9.69 -1.16
N TRP A 133 12.06 -8.91 -1.17
CA TRP A 133 11.75 -7.96 -2.22
C TRP A 133 11.36 -6.61 -1.63
N ARG A 134 11.45 -5.60 -2.48
CA ARG A 134 11.05 -4.22 -2.21
C ARG A 134 10.13 -3.75 -3.32
N VAL A 135 9.03 -3.10 -2.96
CA VAL A 135 8.18 -2.35 -3.88
C VAL A 135 8.02 -0.92 -3.38
N ILE A 136 8.00 0.05 -4.29
CA ILE A 136 7.82 1.48 -3.98
C ILE A 136 6.74 2.04 -4.88
N TYR A 137 5.76 2.75 -4.30
CA TYR A 137 4.70 3.43 -5.04
C TYR A 137 4.60 4.90 -4.64
N PRO A 138 4.49 5.85 -5.59
CA PRO A 138 4.71 5.68 -7.03
C PRO A 138 6.18 5.31 -7.29
N GLY A 139 6.44 4.50 -8.31
CA GLY A 139 7.78 3.96 -8.57
C GLY A 139 7.79 2.87 -9.65
N PHE A 140 8.90 2.14 -9.74
CA PHE A 140 9.17 1.12 -10.77
C PHE A 140 8.05 0.07 -10.92
N ASP A 141 7.95 -0.51 -12.13
CA ASP A 141 6.89 -1.40 -12.64
C ASP A 141 6.68 -2.73 -11.87
N GLY A 142 7.34 -2.93 -10.73
CA GLY A 142 7.15 -4.11 -9.89
C GLY A 142 8.16 -4.26 -8.75
N PRO A 143 8.08 -5.38 -8.01
CA PRO A 143 9.01 -5.70 -6.94
C PRO A 143 10.44 -5.93 -7.43
N GLU A 144 11.39 -5.33 -6.73
CA GLU A 144 12.82 -5.56 -6.91
C GLU A 144 13.31 -6.56 -5.85
N LYS A 145 14.05 -7.58 -6.26
CA LYS A 145 14.68 -8.52 -5.32
C LYS A 145 15.85 -7.83 -4.62
N ILE A 146 15.92 -7.93 -3.29
CA ILE A 146 16.95 -7.27 -2.47
C ILE A 146 17.81 -8.25 -1.65
N GLU A 147 17.34 -9.47 -1.41
CA GLU A 147 18.08 -10.54 -0.70
C GLU A 147 17.62 -11.93 -1.16
#